data_AF-A0A962GBC1-F1
#
_entry.id   AF-A0A962GBC1-F1
#
_cell.length_a   1.000
_cell.length_b   1.000
_cell.length_c   1.000
_cell.angle_alpha   90.00
_cell.angle_beta   90.00
_cell.angle_gamma   90.00
#
_symmetry.space_group_name_H-M   'P 1'
#
loop_
_entity.id
_entity.type
_entity.pdbx_description
1 polymer ?
#
loop_
_entity_poly.entity_id
_entity_poly.type
_entity_poly.pdbx_seq_one_letter_code
_entity_poly.pdbx_strand_id
1 'polypeptide(L)'
;GVEQNLVIDRDTAARLGVSIGAIDSTLYNAFGERQISTIYSDLNQYKVVLNAVTGVTPGLDTLNALHVRANNGAMVPLSAVTRVEPGTASLAIQHDFQFPVFDISFNLAPDISMGEVKPLIDQVVRNMRMPGDIKAEGSGNFRRFQQQQSGQGLLILFAILAVYLVLGILYESLIHPVTILSTLPAAGVGALLAMLVTNTELSVVSIIAIVLLIGIVKKNAIMMIDFAL
;
A
#
# COMPACT_ATOMS: atom_id res chain seq x y z
N GLY A 1 -8.04 -9.39 14.83
CA GLY A 1 -8.83 -8.91 15.98
C GLY A 1 -9.20 -10.09 16.85
N VAL A 2 -9.60 -9.81 18.09
CA VAL A 2 -10.21 -10.82 18.96
C VAL A 2 -11.64 -11.05 18.47
N GLU A 3 -12.03 -12.31 18.34
CA GLU A 3 -13.39 -12.72 17.99
C GLU A 3 -13.88 -13.78 18.99
N GLN A 4 -15.18 -14.06 18.94
CA GLN A 4 -15.81 -15.12 19.73
C GLN A 4 -16.44 -16.11 18.76
N ASN A 5 -15.87 -17.31 18.69
CA ASN A 5 -16.32 -18.37 17.80
C ASN A 5 -17.46 -19.13 18.47
N LEU A 6 -18.61 -19.18 17.79
CA LEU A 6 -19.76 -19.94 18.25
C LEU A 6 -19.72 -21.34 17.63
N VAL A 7 -19.27 -22.31 18.41
CA VAL A 7 -19.17 -23.72 18.01
C VAL A 7 -20.53 -24.39 18.24
N ILE A 8 -21.12 -24.95 17.18
CA ILE A 8 -22.41 -25.64 17.25
C ILE A 8 -22.19 -27.12 17.59
N ASP A 9 -22.81 -27.58 18.68
CA ASP A 9 -22.90 -29.01 18.99
C ASP A 9 -24.01 -29.63 18.14
N ARG A 10 -23.60 -30.18 16.99
CA ARG A 10 -24.53 -30.78 16.01
C ARG A 10 -25.27 -32.00 16.57
N ASP A 11 -24.63 -32.77 17.45
CA ASP A 11 -25.23 -33.96 18.03
C ASP A 11 -26.33 -33.58 19.02
N THR A 12 -26.07 -32.60 19.89
CA THR A 12 -27.05 -32.08 20.83
C THR A 12 -28.19 -31.35 20.10
N ALA A 13 -27.87 -30.56 19.07
CA ALA A 13 -28.88 -29.91 18.22
C ALA A 13 -29.81 -30.94 17.54
N ALA A 14 -29.25 -32.02 16.98
CA ALA A 14 -30.03 -33.10 16.35
C ALA A 14 -30.94 -33.81 17.36
N ARG A 15 -30.44 -34.12 18.57
CA ARG A 15 -31.26 -34.73 19.64
C ARG A 15 -32.42 -33.84 20.09
N LEU A 16 -32.21 -32.52 20.13
CA LEU A 16 -33.24 -31.54 20.51
C LEU A 16 -34.13 -31.12 19.33
N GLY A 17 -33.92 -31.68 18.14
CA GLY A 17 -34.70 -31.36 16.94
C GLY A 17 -34.48 -29.95 16.41
N VAL A 18 -33.33 -29.34 16.71
CA VAL A 18 -32.94 -28.00 16.24
C VAL A 18 -32.13 -28.13 14.96
N SER A 19 -32.57 -27.47 13.88
CA SER A 19 -31.81 -27.43 12.63
C SER A 19 -30.73 -26.35 12.66
N ILE A 20 -29.63 -26.56 11.94
CA ILE A 20 -28.54 -25.58 11.82
C ILE A 20 -29.06 -24.28 11.17
N GLY A 21 -29.95 -24.38 10.18
CA GLY A 21 -30.57 -23.20 9.56
C GLY A 21 -31.44 -22.39 10.51
N ALA A 22 -32.08 -23.03 11.50
CA ALA A 22 -32.81 -22.32 12.55
C ALA A 22 -31.87 -21.57 13.50
N ILE A 23 -30.72 -22.17 13.86
CA ILE A 23 -29.68 -21.50 14.65
C ILE A 23 -29.15 -20.28 13.90
N ASP A 24 -28.77 -20.44 12.64
CA ASP A 24 -28.25 -19.36 11.79
C ASP A 24 -29.28 -18.23 11.62
N SER A 25 -30.53 -18.57 11.34
CA SER A 25 -31.61 -17.57 11.24
C SER A 25 -31.83 -16.81 12.55
N THR A 26 -31.79 -17.50 13.69
CA THR A 26 -31.93 -16.84 15.00
C THR A 26 -30.75 -15.90 15.27
N LEU A 27 -29.51 -16.31 14.98
CA LEU A 27 -28.32 -15.48 15.14
C LEU A 27 -28.35 -14.25 14.21
N TYR A 28 -28.71 -14.46 12.94
CA TYR A 28 -28.82 -13.37 11.96
C TYR A 28 -29.93 -12.38 12.30
N ASN A 29 -31.07 -12.85 12.85
CA ASN A 29 -32.13 -11.96 13.34
C ASN A 29 -31.73 -11.18 14.61
N ALA A 30 -30.81 -11.73 15.42
CA ALA A 30 -30.40 -11.14 16.68
C ALA A 30 -29.25 -10.13 16.54
N PHE A 31 -28.26 -10.42 15.69
CA PHE A 31 -27.03 -9.62 15.56
C PHE A 31 -26.81 -9.06 14.15
N GLY A 32 -27.56 -9.53 13.16
CA GLY A 32 -27.47 -9.06 11.78
C GLY A 32 -28.44 -7.90 11.50
N GLU A 33 -28.10 -7.10 10.49
CA GLU A 33 -29.00 -6.09 9.94
C GLU A 33 -29.93 -6.73 8.90
N ARG A 34 -30.97 -7.43 9.37
CA ARG A 34 -31.90 -8.09 8.45
C ARG A 34 -32.83 -7.07 7.80
N GLN A 35 -32.59 -6.76 6.52
CA GLN A 35 -33.57 -6.07 5.69
C GLN A 35 -34.77 -6.99 5.40
N ILE A 36 -35.95 -6.59 5.86
CA ILE A 36 -37.18 -7.36 5.71
C ILE A 36 -38.08 -6.85 4.57
N SER A 37 -37.97 -5.55 4.24
CA SER A 37 -38.76 -4.92 3.19
C SER A 37 -38.12 -3.61 2.73
N THR A 38 -38.65 -3.04 1.65
CA THR A 38 -38.33 -1.70 1.18
C THR A 38 -39.64 -0.92 1.05
N ILE A 39 -39.71 0.24 1.69
CA ILE A 39 -40.83 1.18 1.53
C ILE A 39 -40.46 2.13 0.40
N TYR A 40 -41.35 2.27 -0.59
CA TYR A 40 -41.19 3.17 -1.71
C TYR A 40 -41.98 4.47 -1.44
N SER A 41 -41.32 5.60 -1.64
CA SER A 41 -41.90 6.95 -1.63
C SER A 41 -41.64 7.62 -2.97
N ASP A 42 -42.33 8.72 -3.29
CA ASP A 42 -42.29 9.37 -4.60
C ASP A 42 -40.88 9.76 -5.07
N LEU A 43 -39.97 10.06 -4.14
CA LEU A 43 -38.60 10.48 -4.43
C LEU A 43 -37.52 9.55 -3.88
N ASN A 44 -37.85 8.65 -2.94
CA ASN A 44 -36.87 7.88 -2.18
C ASN A 44 -37.36 6.45 -1.87
N GLN A 45 -36.40 5.57 -1.59
CA GLN A 45 -36.66 4.21 -1.13
C GLN A 45 -36.01 4.01 0.23
N TYR A 46 -36.75 3.46 1.19
CA TYR A 46 -36.30 3.25 2.56
C TYR A 46 -36.22 1.75 2.86
N LYS A 47 -35.05 1.29 3.27
CA LYS A 47 -34.85 -0.10 3.72
C LYS A 47 -35.41 -0.26 5.12
N VAL A 48 -36.32 -1.21 5.31
CA VAL A 48 -36.81 -1.59 6.64
C VAL A 48 -35.92 -2.70 7.16
N VAL A 49 -35.12 -2.37 8.17
CA VAL A 49 -34.20 -3.29 8.83
C VAL A 49 -34.77 -3.65 10.19
N LEU A 50 -34.91 -4.94 10.47
CA LEU A 50 -35.26 -5.45 11.79
C LEU A 50 -33.97 -5.69 12.57
N ASN A 51 -33.89 -5.12 13.78
CA ASN A 51 -32.78 -5.35 14.69
C ASN A 51 -33.32 -5.75 16.06
N ALA A 52 -32.67 -6.69 16.74
CA ALA A 52 -33.08 -7.11 18.06
C ALA A 52 -32.69 -6.03 19.08
N VAL A 53 -33.70 -5.44 19.75
CA VAL A 53 -33.45 -4.52 20.86
C VAL A 53 -33.13 -5.35 22.10
N THR A 54 -31.86 -5.71 22.28
CA THR A 54 -31.41 -6.26 23.56
C THR A 54 -31.25 -5.10 24.53
N GLY A 55 -32.15 -4.96 25.51
CA GLY A 55 -32.02 -3.99 26.62
C GLY A 55 -30.81 -4.26 27.56
N VAL A 56 -29.89 -5.12 27.11
CA VAL A 56 -28.69 -5.58 27.79
C VAL A 56 -27.50 -5.05 27.00
N THR A 57 -26.44 -4.66 27.69
CA THR A 57 -25.15 -4.27 27.10
C THR A 57 -24.73 -5.29 26.04
N PRO A 58 -24.32 -4.85 24.83
CA PRO A 58 -23.79 -5.75 23.80
C PRO A 58 -22.65 -6.60 24.39
N GLY A 59 -22.81 -7.93 24.37
CA GLY A 59 -21.88 -8.85 25.00
C GLY A 59 -22.35 -10.30 24.98
N LEU A 60 -21.52 -11.22 25.46
CA LEU A 60 -21.78 -12.66 25.48
C LEU A 60 -23.05 -13.03 26.25
N ASP A 61 -23.45 -12.24 27.24
CA ASP A 61 -24.66 -12.47 28.04
C ASP A 61 -25.94 -12.41 27.19
N THR A 62 -25.93 -11.68 26.07
CA THR A 62 -27.07 -11.63 25.14
C THR A 62 -27.31 -12.98 24.47
N LEU A 63 -26.27 -13.80 24.27
CA LEU A 63 -26.40 -15.15 23.68
C LEU A 63 -27.21 -16.08 24.58
N ASN A 64 -27.15 -15.88 25.91
CA ASN A 64 -27.90 -16.69 26.87
C ASN A 64 -29.40 -16.38 26.84
N ALA A 65 -29.80 -15.19 26.38
CA ALA A 65 -31.21 -14.81 26.24
C ALA A 65 -31.84 -15.35 24.94
N LEU A 66 -31.03 -15.79 23.97
CA LEU A 66 -31.51 -16.27 22.68
C LEU A 66 -32.06 -17.69 22.79
N HIS A 67 -33.20 -17.89 22.14
CA HIS A 67 -33.85 -19.19 22.02
C HIS A 67 -34.07 -19.53 20.56
N VAL A 68 -33.80 -20.78 20.20
CA VAL A 68 -33.98 -21.33 18.85
C VAL A 68 -35.21 -22.24 18.85
N ARG A 69 -36.06 -22.08 17.84
CA ARG A 69 -37.24 -22.94 17.67
C ARG A 69 -36.82 -24.30 17.09
N ALA A 70 -37.13 -25.37 17.80
CA ALA A 70 -36.97 -26.74 17.33
C ALA A 70 -38.14 -27.16 16.41
N ASN A 71 -37.94 -28.23 15.63
CA ASN A 71 -38.94 -28.76 14.69
C ASN A 71 -40.23 -29.23 15.38
N ASN A 72 -40.15 -29.59 16.66
CA ASN A 72 -41.29 -29.95 17.50
C ASN A 72 -42.02 -28.72 18.10
N GLY A 73 -41.61 -27.50 17.73
CA GLY A 73 -42.18 -26.24 18.23
C GLY A 73 -41.63 -25.79 19.58
N ALA A 74 -40.80 -26.59 20.25
CA ALA A 74 -40.17 -26.21 21.51
C ALA A 74 -39.13 -25.09 21.30
N MET A 75 -39.01 -24.20 22.28
CA MET A 75 -37.96 -23.17 22.30
C MET A 75 -36.78 -23.70 23.12
N VAL A 76 -35.64 -23.88 22.47
CA VAL A 76 -34.41 -24.40 23.08
C VAL A 76 -33.44 -23.22 23.27
N PRO A 77 -32.87 -23.00 24.46
CA PRO A 77 -31.89 -21.94 24.67
C PRO A 77 -30.64 -22.19 23.79
N LEU A 78 -30.13 -21.14 23.16
CA LEU A 78 -29.00 -21.23 22.23
C LEU A 78 -27.74 -21.82 22.90
N SER A 79 -27.53 -21.52 24.19
CA SER A 79 -26.44 -22.03 25.01
C SER A 79 -26.50 -23.55 25.27
N ALA A 80 -27.64 -24.21 25.05
CA ALA A 80 -27.74 -25.67 25.17
C ALA A 80 -27.23 -26.42 23.93
N VAL A 81 -27.10 -25.73 22.79
CA VAL A 81 -26.69 -26.31 21.50
C VAL A 81 -25.43 -25.66 20.92
N THR A 82 -24.88 -24.65 21.59
CA THR A 82 -23.66 -23.95 21.17
C THR A 82 -22.69 -23.72 22.33
N ARG A 83 -21.41 -23.59 22.01
CA ARG A 83 -20.32 -23.24 22.92
C ARG A 83 -19.58 -22.04 22.34
N VAL A 84 -19.24 -21.09 23.19
CA VAL A 84 -18.42 -19.93 22.80
C VAL A 84 -16.96 -20.26 23.09
N GLU A 85 -16.10 -20.05 22.09
CA GLU A 85 -14.66 -20.19 22.21
C GLU A 85 -13.96 -18.89 21.76
N PRO A 86 -13.02 -18.34 22.54
CA PRO A 86 -12.27 -17.16 22.11
C PRO A 86 -11.40 -17.51 20.89
N GLY A 87 -11.44 -16.65 19.88
CA GLY A 87 -10.69 -16.81 18.64
C GLY A 87 -9.94 -15.54 18.25
N THR A 88 -9.10 -15.67 17.24
CA THR A 88 -8.46 -14.54 16.59
C THR A 88 -8.55 -14.70 15.08
N ALA A 89 -9.26 -13.80 14.41
CA ALA A 89 -9.28 -13.71 12.95
C ALA A 89 -8.77 -12.36 12.47
N SER A 90 -8.29 -12.30 11.23
CA SER A 90 -8.01 -10.99 10.62
C SER A 90 -9.31 -10.23 10.40
N LEU A 91 -9.34 -8.94 10.79
CA LEU A 91 -10.50 -8.07 10.56
C LEU A 91 -10.74 -7.85 9.07
N ALA A 92 -9.67 -7.83 8.29
CA ALA A 92 -9.68 -7.74 6.85
C ALA A 92 -8.49 -8.53 6.29
N ILE A 93 -8.69 -9.16 5.14
CA ILE A 93 -7.60 -9.76 4.36
C ILE A 93 -7.45 -8.90 3.12
N GLN A 94 -6.38 -8.12 3.07
CA GLN A 94 -6.05 -7.32 1.90
C GLN A 94 -5.39 -8.20 0.85
N HIS A 95 -5.65 -7.90 -0.41
CA HIS A 95 -5.03 -8.59 -1.53
C HIS A 95 -4.41 -7.57 -2.49
N ASP A 96 -3.19 -7.83 -2.95
CA ASP A 96 -2.56 -7.13 -4.07
C ASP A 96 -2.21 -8.17 -5.14
N PHE A 97 -2.59 -7.92 -6.40
CA PHE A 97 -2.42 -8.86 -7.52
C PHE A 97 -2.84 -10.32 -7.21
N GLN A 98 -3.98 -10.50 -6.52
CA GLN A 98 -4.53 -11.81 -6.08
C GLN A 98 -3.76 -12.52 -4.96
N PHE A 99 -2.68 -11.94 -4.44
CA PHE A 99 -1.97 -12.47 -3.28
C PHE A 99 -2.46 -11.78 -2.00
N PRO A 100 -2.68 -12.53 -0.90
CA PRO A 100 -2.93 -11.90 0.39
C PRO A 100 -1.68 -11.12 0.82
N VAL A 101 -1.87 -9.87 1.23
CA VAL A 101 -0.79 -8.96 1.62
C VAL A 101 -0.95 -8.50 3.06
N PHE A 102 0.18 -8.20 3.67
CA PHE A 102 0.27 -7.52 4.94
C PHE A 102 1.03 -6.22 4.76
N ASP A 103 0.32 -5.10 4.87
CA ASP A 103 0.92 -3.78 4.68
C ASP A 103 1.69 -3.35 5.94
N ILE A 104 2.98 -3.12 5.78
CA ILE A 104 3.83 -2.50 6.80
C ILE A 104 4.12 -1.07 6.37
N SER A 105 3.56 -0.11 7.11
CA SER A 105 3.82 1.30 6.90
C SER A 105 4.92 1.80 7.83
N PHE A 106 5.70 2.77 7.35
CA PHE A 106 6.73 3.44 8.12
C PHE A 106 6.82 4.90 7.71
N ASN A 107 7.34 5.73 8.61
CA ASN A 107 7.76 7.09 8.32
C ASN A 107 9.28 7.16 8.37
N LEU A 108 9.87 8.06 7.59
CA LEU A 108 11.29 8.34 7.69
C LEU A 108 11.56 9.16 8.95
N ALA A 109 12.70 8.91 9.60
CA ALA A 109 13.17 9.78 10.67
C ALA A 109 13.59 11.15 10.09
N PRO A 110 13.62 12.22 10.92
CA PRO A 110 14.15 13.50 10.49
C PRO A 110 15.55 13.35 9.89
N ASP A 111 15.82 14.07 8.80
CA ASP A 111 17.11 14.11 8.11
C ASP A 111 17.58 12.78 7.46
N ILE A 112 16.69 11.78 7.32
CA ILE A 112 16.99 10.54 6.60
C ILE A 112 16.23 10.51 5.27
N SER A 113 16.97 10.33 4.18
CA SER A 113 16.40 10.25 2.84
C SER A 113 15.92 8.84 2.50
N MET A 114 14.99 8.73 1.55
CA MET A 114 14.49 7.43 1.07
C MET A 114 15.59 6.55 0.44
N GLY A 115 16.61 7.18 -0.15
CA GLY A 115 17.76 6.49 -0.73
C GLY A 115 18.58 5.72 0.29
N GLU A 116 18.67 6.23 1.52
CA GLU A 116 19.42 5.60 2.63
C GLU A 116 18.62 4.49 3.31
N VAL A 117 17.30 4.61 3.35
CA VAL A 117 16.41 3.64 4.00
C VAL A 117 16.24 2.35 3.18
N LYS A 118 16.23 2.44 1.84
CA LYS A 118 16.09 1.27 0.96
C LYS A 118 17.05 0.12 1.29
N PRO A 119 18.38 0.32 1.33
CA PRO A 119 19.32 -0.77 1.63
C PRO A 119 19.14 -1.34 3.04
N LEU A 120 18.74 -0.50 4.01
CA LEU A 120 18.46 -0.92 5.37
C LEU A 120 17.24 -1.86 5.43
N ILE A 121 16.14 -1.50 4.76
CA ILE A 121 14.95 -2.36 4.64
C ILE A 121 15.32 -3.68 3.97
N ASP A 122 16.05 -3.65 2.85
CA ASP A 122 16.48 -4.87 2.15
C ASP A 122 17.36 -5.77 3.02
N GLN A 123 18.18 -5.18 3.89
CA GLN A 123 19.01 -5.92 4.83
C GLN A 123 18.15 -6.58 5.91
N VAL A 124 17.20 -5.85 6.50
CA VAL A 124 16.26 -6.40 7.50
C VAL A 124 15.44 -7.54 6.90
N VAL A 125 14.87 -7.32 5.71
CA VAL A 125 14.10 -8.33 4.95
C VAL A 125 14.93 -9.60 4.71
N ARG A 126 16.19 -9.47 4.28
CA ARG A 126 17.08 -10.62 4.08
C ARG A 126 17.42 -11.32 5.40
N ASN A 127 17.62 -10.57 6.48
CA ASN A 127 17.96 -11.12 7.80
C ASN A 127 16.79 -11.84 8.48
N MET A 128 15.54 -11.51 8.12
CA MET A 128 14.35 -12.19 8.65
C MET A 128 14.21 -13.64 8.18
N ARG A 129 15.00 -14.08 7.18
CA ARG A 129 14.99 -15.46 6.65
C ARG A 129 13.58 -15.96 6.35
N MET A 130 12.79 -15.11 5.68
CA MET A 130 11.40 -15.43 5.38
C MET A 130 11.31 -16.70 4.52
N PRO A 131 10.29 -17.53 4.75
CA PRO A 131 9.92 -18.63 3.86
C PRO A 131 9.82 -18.18 2.39
N GLY A 132 10.19 -19.06 1.44
CA GLY A 132 10.33 -18.71 0.02
C GLY A 132 9.02 -18.33 -0.70
N ASP A 133 7.89 -18.55 -0.05
CA ASP A 133 6.54 -18.15 -0.44
C ASP A 133 6.22 -16.70 -0.06
N ILE A 134 6.95 -16.09 0.86
CA ILE A 134 6.74 -14.70 1.28
C ILE A 134 7.70 -13.78 0.52
N LYS A 135 7.13 -12.82 -0.21
CA LYS A 135 7.87 -11.77 -0.91
C LYS A 135 7.60 -10.43 -0.25
N ALA A 136 8.68 -9.74 0.13
CA ALA A 136 8.59 -8.33 0.50
C ALA A 136 8.71 -7.49 -0.76
N GLU A 137 7.66 -6.73 -1.06
CA GLU A 137 7.66 -5.77 -2.16
C GLU A 137 7.35 -4.37 -1.65
N GLY A 138 8.02 -3.38 -2.24
CA GLY A 138 7.70 -1.99 -2.04
C GLY A 138 6.36 -1.59 -2.64
N SER A 139 5.51 -0.91 -1.88
CA SER A 139 4.23 -0.37 -2.36
C SER A 139 4.23 1.17 -2.42
N GLY A 140 3.23 1.74 -3.10
CA GLY A 140 2.98 3.19 -3.12
C GLY A 140 4.16 4.06 -3.55
N ASN A 141 4.51 5.04 -2.73
CA ASN A 141 5.59 6.01 -2.99
C ASN A 141 6.97 5.36 -3.08
N PHE A 142 7.20 4.31 -2.29
CA PHE A 142 8.46 3.58 -2.29
C PHE A 142 8.67 2.78 -3.59
N ARG A 143 7.60 2.22 -4.17
CA ARG A 143 7.63 1.59 -5.50
C ARG A 143 7.97 2.62 -6.59
N ARG A 144 7.34 3.80 -6.53
CA ARG A 144 7.60 4.89 -7.50
C ARG A 144 9.03 5.40 -7.43
N PHE A 145 9.58 5.57 -6.23
CA PHE A 145 10.99 5.96 -6.05
C PHE A 145 11.95 4.93 -6.68
N GLN A 146 11.72 3.64 -6.44
CA GLN A 146 12.53 2.57 -7.05
C GLN A 146 12.47 2.58 -8.59
N GLN A 147 11.26 2.71 -9.14
CA GLN A 147 11.08 2.77 -10.60
C GLN A 147 11.82 3.97 -11.21
N GLN A 148 11.72 5.16 -10.59
CA GLN A 148 12.42 6.36 -11.06
C GLN A 148 13.94 6.21 -11.02
N GLN A 149 14.50 5.63 -9.94
CA GLN A 149 15.94 5.45 -9.81
C GLN A 149 16.52 4.52 -10.88
N SER A 150 15.79 3.46 -11.26
CA SER A 150 16.28 2.44 -12.19
C SER A 150 16.55 2.93 -13.62
N GLY A 151 15.81 3.95 -14.10
CA GLY A 151 15.93 4.46 -15.46
C GLY A 151 16.83 5.70 -15.61
N GLN A 152 17.11 6.39 -14.51
CA GLN A 152 17.66 7.74 -14.59
C GLN A 152 19.12 7.78 -15.09
N GLY A 153 19.95 6.81 -14.68
CA GLY A 153 21.34 6.73 -15.15
C GLY A 153 21.44 6.52 -16.66
N LEU A 154 20.59 5.66 -17.22
CA LEU A 154 20.53 5.41 -18.67
C LEU A 154 20.04 6.65 -19.44
N LEU A 155 19.03 7.36 -18.92
CA LEU A 155 18.55 8.59 -19.55
C LEU A 155 19.60 9.69 -19.61
N ILE A 156 20.37 9.88 -18.53
CA ILE A 156 21.48 10.84 -18.50
C ILE A 156 22.56 10.44 -19.51
N LEU A 157 22.90 9.16 -19.59
CA LEU A 157 23.87 8.65 -20.57
C LEU A 157 23.40 8.90 -22.00
N PHE A 158 22.16 8.59 -22.33
CA PHE A 158 21.58 8.86 -23.65
C PHE A 158 21.50 10.36 -23.96
N ALA A 159 21.21 11.20 -22.98
CA ALA A 159 21.20 12.66 -23.16
C ALA A 159 22.60 13.20 -23.48
N ILE A 160 23.63 12.74 -22.77
CA ILE A 160 25.03 13.11 -23.06
C ILE A 160 25.42 12.64 -24.46
N LEU A 161 25.06 11.41 -24.83
CA LEU A 161 25.36 10.84 -26.15
C LEU A 161 24.64 11.61 -27.27
N ALA A 162 23.37 11.98 -27.10
CA ALA A 162 22.63 12.80 -28.05
C ALA A 162 23.28 14.19 -28.22
N VAL A 163 23.67 14.84 -27.11
CA VAL A 163 24.39 16.13 -27.15
C VAL A 163 25.74 15.99 -27.85
N TYR A 164 26.47 14.91 -27.59
CA TYR A 164 27.73 14.60 -28.27
C TYR A 164 27.55 14.49 -29.78
N LEU A 165 26.55 13.73 -30.25
CA LEU A 165 26.28 13.56 -31.67
C LEU A 165 25.86 14.87 -32.34
N VAL A 166 24.97 15.65 -31.71
CA VAL A 166 24.52 16.94 -32.26
C VAL A 166 25.69 17.91 -32.39
N LEU A 167 26.57 18.00 -31.39
CA LEU A 167 27.76 18.85 -31.46
C LEU A 167 28.78 18.33 -32.48
N GLY A 168 28.97 17.01 -32.57
CA GLY A 168 29.89 16.41 -33.54
C GLY A 168 29.50 16.69 -34.98
N ILE A 169 28.19 16.67 -35.28
CA ILE A 169 27.66 17.05 -36.60
C ILE A 169 27.82 18.56 -36.83
N LEU A 170 27.58 19.40 -35.81
CA LEU A 170 27.63 20.85 -35.94
C LEU A 170 29.05 21.40 -36.18
N TYR A 171 30.07 20.81 -35.54
CA TYR A 171 31.47 21.26 -35.63
C TYR A 171 32.31 20.44 -36.60
N GLU A 172 31.70 19.49 -37.34
CA GLU A 172 32.36 18.59 -38.30
C GLU A 172 33.58 17.84 -37.71
N SER A 173 33.62 17.69 -36.39
CA SER A 173 34.77 17.18 -35.65
C SER A 173 34.31 16.46 -34.38
N LEU A 174 34.89 15.29 -34.14
CA LEU A 174 34.61 14.47 -32.96
C LEU A 174 35.40 14.90 -31.72
N ILE A 175 36.35 15.83 -31.88
CA ILE A 175 37.28 16.27 -30.82
C ILE A 175 36.66 17.42 -30.01
N HIS A 176 36.18 18.48 -30.67
CA HIS A 176 35.59 19.66 -30.01
C HIS A 176 34.39 19.35 -29.08
N PRO A 177 33.48 18.41 -29.41
CA PRO A 177 32.39 18.02 -28.52
C PRO A 177 32.87 17.43 -27.18
N VAL A 178 33.99 16.69 -27.17
CA VAL A 178 34.53 16.09 -25.94
C VAL A 178 35.06 17.18 -25.01
N THR A 179 35.73 18.19 -25.54
CA THR A 179 36.25 19.33 -24.77
C THR A 179 35.13 20.14 -24.14
N ILE A 180 34.04 20.39 -24.87
CA ILE A 180 32.83 21.05 -24.35
C ILE A 180 32.17 20.20 -23.25
N LEU A 181 32.00 18.90 -23.49
CA LEU A 181 31.39 17.98 -22.53
C LEU A 181 32.23 17.80 -21.26
N SER A 182 33.55 17.97 -21.31
CA SER A 182 34.43 17.89 -20.14
C SER A 182 34.14 18.96 -19.08
N THR A 183 33.38 20.00 -19.41
CA THR A 183 32.93 21.01 -18.43
C THR A 183 31.67 20.59 -17.66
N LEU A 184 30.93 19.59 -18.15
CA LEU A 184 29.70 19.11 -17.52
C LEU A 184 29.90 18.42 -16.16
N PRO A 185 30.91 17.55 -15.97
CA PRO A 185 31.15 16.94 -14.66
C PRO A 185 31.40 17.99 -13.57
N ALA A 186 32.16 19.04 -13.89
CA ALA A 186 32.45 20.12 -12.95
C ALA A 186 31.18 20.89 -12.54
N ALA A 187 30.29 21.19 -13.50
CA ALA A 187 29.01 21.84 -13.21
C ALA A 187 28.08 20.96 -12.37
N GLY A 188 28.02 19.65 -12.68
CA GLY A 188 27.24 18.67 -11.91
C GLY A 188 27.75 18.53 -10.48
N VAL A 189 29.06 18.39 -10.29
CA VAL A 189 29.67 18.32 -8.95
C VAL A 189 29.45 19.61 -8.17
N GLY A 190 29.57 20.78 -8.80
CA GLY A 190 29.27 22.06 -8.16
C GLY A 190 27.82 22.18 -7.69
N ALA A 191 26.86 21.71 -8.49
CA ALA A 191 25.45 21.68 -8.11
C ALA A 191 25.20 20.70 -6.94
N LEU A 192 25.78 19.51 -6.99
CA LEU A 192 25.66 18.52 -5.91
C LEU A 192 26.31 19.02 -4.61
N LEU A 193 27.45 19.70 -4.68
CA LEU A 193 28.09 20.32 -3.52
C LEU A 193 27.25 21.45 -2.93
N ALA A 194 26.65 22.30 -3.78
CA ALA A 194 25.74 23.35 -3.32
C ALA A 194 24.51 22.74 -2.63
N MET A 195 23.98 21.63 -3.14
CA MET A 195 22.87 20.90 -2.51
C MET A 195 23.28 20.27 -1.17
N LEU A 196 24.49 19.71 -1.08
CA LEU A 196 25.05 19.18 0.16
C LEU A 196 25.17 20.27 1.23
N VAL A 197 25.68 21.45 0.88
CA VAL A 197 25.84 22.58 1.80
C VAL A 197 24.49 23.16 2.24
N THR A 198 23.52 23.20 1.33
CA THR A 198 22.16 23.72 1.62
C THR A 198 21.24 22.66 2.24
N ASN A 199 21.72 21.43 2.40
CA ASN A 199 20.97 20.29 2.92
C ASN A 199 19.65 20.04 2.15
N THR A 200 19.69 20.19 0.82
CA THR A 200 18.53 20.02 -0.06
C THR A 200 18.56 18.65 -0.74
N GLU A 201 17.42 17.96 -0.77
CA GLU A 201 17.31 16.64 -1.40
C GLU A 201 17.32 16.69 -2.94
N LEU A 202 17.77 15.60 -3.56
CA LEU A 202 17.71 15.41 -5.02
C LEU A 202 16.27 15.10 -5.47
N SER A 203 15.47 16.16 -5.60
CA SER A 203 14.10 16.09 -6.09
C SER A 203 14.01 16.26 -7.62
N VAL A 204 12.84 16.00 -8.20
CA VAL A 204 12.55 16.27 -9.62
C VAL A 204 12.79 17.74 -9.98
N VAL A 205 12.46 18.68 -9.08
CA VAL A 205 12.70 20.11 -9.27
C VAL A 205 14.21 20.40 -9.30
N SER A 206 14.97 19.81 -8.38
CA SER A 206 16.43 19.95 -8.30
C SER A 206 17.09 19.42 -9.58
N ILE A 207 16.61 18.31 -10.12
CA ILE A 207 17.10 17.74 -11.39
C ILE A 207 16.87 18.69 -12.56
N ILE A 208 15.68 19.29 -12.66
CA ILE A 208 15.40 20.29 -13.71
C ILE A 208 16.38 21.47 -13.59
N ALA A 209 16.65 21.96 -12.38
CA ALA A 209 17.61 23.04 -12.16
C ALA A 209 19.04 22.65 -12.56
N ILE A 210 19.49 21.42 -12.25
CA ILE A 210 20.80 20.90 -12.66
C ILE A 210 20.90 20.83 -14.20
N VAL A 211 19.85 20.36 -14.87
CA VAL A 211 19.82 20.30 -16.34
C VAL A 211 19.88 21.71 -16.97
N LEU A 212 19.18 22.69 -16.39
CA LEU A 212 19.26 24.08 -16.83
C LEU A 212 20.67 24.67 -16.61
N LEU A 213 21.28 24.40 -15.46
CA LEU A 213 22.65 24.83 -15.15
C LEU A 213 23.65 24.26 -16.16
N ILE A 214 23.52 22.98 -16.50
CA ILE A 214 24.29 22.30 -17.55
C ILE A 214 24.14 23.05 -18.88
N GLY A 215 22.94 23.48 -19.25
CA GLY A 215 22.68 24.25 -20.47
C GLY A 215 23.41 25.61 -20.48
N ILE A 216 23.43 26.31 -19.34
CA ILE A 216 24.13 27.59 -19.19
C ILE A 216 25.65 27.41 -19.33
N VAL A 217 26.22 26.41 -18.63
CA VAL A 217 27.67 26.13 -18.69
C VAL A 217 28.07 25.70 -20.09
N LYS A 218 27.27 24.86 -20.76
CA LYS A 218 27.48 24.47 -22.15
C LYS A 218 27.49 25.68 -23.09
N LYS A 219 26.57 26.63 -22.94
CA LYS A 219 26.56 27.88 -23.72
C LYS A 219 27.86 28.65 -23.54
N ASN A 220 28.34 28.79 -22.30
CA ASN A 220 29.59 29.49 -22.01
C ASN A 220 30.81 28.78 -22.59
N ALA A 221 30.85 27.45 -22.52
CA ALA A 221 31.92 26.65 -23.11
C ALA A 221 31.93 26.74 -24.65
N ILE A 222 30.75 26.73 -25.29
CA ILE A 222 30.60 26.94 -26.73
C ILE A 222 31.14 28.33 -27.12
N MET A 223 30.71 29.41 -26.43
CA MET A 223 31.17 30.76 -26.73
C MET A 223 32.69 30.92 -26.60
N MET A 224 33.31 30.27 -25.61
CA MET A 224 34.76 30.33 -25.41
C MET A 224 35.53 29.56 -26.49
N ILE A 225 35.06 28.37 -26.87
CA ILE A 225 35.73 27.53 -27.87
C ILE A 225 35.57 28.11 -29.28
N ASP A 226 34.41 28.67 -29.59
CA ASP A 226 34.15 29.38 -30.85
C ASP A 226 35.00 30.65 -31.00
N PHE A 227 35.45 31.24 -29.88
CA PHE A 227 36.39 32.39 -29.90
C PHE A 227 37.87 31.96 -29.97
N ALA A 228 38.17 30.70 -29.67
CA ALA A 228 39.53 30.16 -29.64
C ALA A 228 39.91 29.40 -30.92
N LEU A 229 38.92 29.04 -31.75
CA LEU A 229 39.07 28.53 -33.12
C LEU A 229 39.15 29.68 -34.12
#